data_AF-A0A975J6B1-F1
#
_entry.id   AF-A0A975J6B1-F1
#
_cell.length_a   1.000
_cell.length_b   1.000
_cell.length_c   1.000
_cell.angle_alpha   90.00
_cell.angle_beta   90.00
_cell.angle_gamma   90.00
#
_symmetry.space_group_name_H-M   'P 1'
#
loop_
_entity.id
_entity.type
_entity.pdbx_description
1 polymer ?
#
loop_
_entity_poly.entity_id
_entity_poly.type
_entity_poly.pdbx_seq_one_letter_code
_entity_poly.pdbx_strand_id
1 'polypeptide(L)'
;MDSIISLAKFTFSEGEKEALREHMADILNYVEILKEIDVKIENLDSNFNKEFAVLREDKIESSFNRESILGNASSKKDGYFMIPNILD
;
A
#
# COMPACT_ATOMS: atom_id res chain seq x y z
N MET A 1 15.32 -10.77 2.33
CA MET A 1 14.77 -9.99 1.21
C MET A 1 13.48 -10.61 0.70
N ASP A 2 13.43 -11.92 0.48
CA ASP A 2 12.24 -12.61 -0.05
C ASP A 2 10.97 -12.40 0.80
N SER A 3 11.08 -12.35 2.13
CA SER A 3 9.93 -12.05 3.00
C SER A 3 9.33 -10.67 2.73
N ILE A 4 10.17 -9.66 2.52
CA ILE A 4 9.73 -8.28 2.22
C ILE A 4 9.09 -8.22 0.84
N ILE A 5 9.73 -8.86 -0.15
CA ILE A 5 9.21 -8.97 -1.53
C ILE A 5 7.83 -9.63 -1.55
N SER A 6 7.66 -10.73 -0.80
CA SER A 6 6.40 -11.46 -0.69
C SER A 6 5.28 -10.64 -0.03
N LEU A 7 5.61 -9.90 1.03
CA LEU A 7 4.66 -8.98 1.68
C LEU A 7 4.21 -7.87 0.72
N ALA A 8 5.13 -7.34 -0.09
CA ALA A 8 4.85 -6.31 -1.09
C ALA A 8 4.22 -6.84 -2.39
N LYS A 9 4.05 -8.16 -2.55
CA LYS A 9 3.53 -8.82 -3.76
C LYS A 9 4.34 -8.51 -5.03
N PHE A 10 5.65 -8.31 -4.88
CA PHE A 10 6.55 -8.16 -6.03
C PHE A 10 7.20 -9.49 -6.40
N THR A 11 7.69 -9.57 -7.64
CA THR A 11 8.51 -10.68 -8.13
C THR A 11 9.75 -10.09 -8.78
N PHE A 12 10.92 -10.62 -8.43
CA PHE A 12 12.22 -10.16 -8.93
C PHE A 12 13.06 -11.37 -9.34
N SER A 13 13.91 -11.20 -10.35
CA SER A 13 14.98 -12.14 -10.66
C SER A 13 16.06 -12.12 -9.58
N GLU A 14 16.90 -13.16 -9.53
CA GLU A 14 17.97 -13.24 -8.52
C GLU A 14 18.99 -12.08 -8.62
N GLY A 15 19.28 -11.61 -9.84
CA GLY A 15 20.15 -10.44 -10.03
C GLY A 15 19.53 -9.14 -9.51
N GLU A 16 18.23 -8.94 -9.74
CA GLU A 16 17.51 -7.77 -9.23
C GLU A 16 17.38 -7.80 -7.70
N LYS A 17 17.24 -8.99 -7.10
CA LYS A 17 17.21 -9.15 -5.64
C LYS A 17 18.52 -8.71 -4.98
N GLU A 18 19.66 -8.98 -5.62
CA GLU A 18 20.96 -8.59 -5.07
C GLU A 18 21.15 -7.07 -5.16
N ALA A 19 20.85 -6.46 -6.30
CA ALA A 19 20.85 -5.00 -6.43
C ALA A 19 19.87 -4.34 -5.43
N LEU A 20 18.68 -4.91 -5.25
CA LEU A 20 17.71 -4.43 -4.27
C LEU A 20 18.24 -4.53 -2.83
N ARG A 21 19.04 -5.55 -2.52
CA ARG A 21 19.66 -5.72 -1.20
C ARG A 21 20.65 -4.60 -0.92
N GLU A 22 21.51 -4.29 -1.88
CA GLU A 22 22.47 -3.19 -1.77
C GLU A 22 21.76 -1.85 -1.60
N HIS A 23 20.80 -1.54 -2.48
CA HIS A 23 20.04 -0.28 -2.39
C HIS A 23 19.27 -0.14 -1.07
N MET A 24 18.68 -1.24 -0.56
CA MET A 24 17.97 -1.20 0.72
C MET A 24 18.93 -0.99 1.89
N ALA A 25 20.14 -1.55 1.84
CA ALA A 25 21.17 -1.29 2.84
C ALA A 25 21.58 0.19 2.85
N ASP A 26 21.75 0.80 1.67
CA ASP A 26 22.07 2.24 1.56
C ASP A 26 20.94 3.12 2.10
N ILE A 27 19.68 2.79 1.80
CA ILE A 27 18.52 3.52 2.35
C ILE A 27 18.47 3.40 3.87
N LEU A 28 18.70 2.20 4.42
CA LEU A 28 18.73 1.99 5.88
C LEU A 28 19.85 2.82 6.52
N ASN A 29 21.05 2.80 5.95
CA ASN A 29 22.17 3.61 6.42
C ASN A 29 21.86 5.10 6.37
N TYR A 30 21.15 5.57 5.35
CA TYR A 30 20.71 6.96 5.27
C TYR A 30 19.70 7.31 6.37
N VAL A 31 18.75 6.43 6.65
CA VAL A 31 17.72 6.62 7.70
C VAL A 31 18.33 6.65 9.11
N GLU A 32 19.49 6.02 9.33
CA GLU A 32 20.20 6.05 10.62
C GLU A 32 20.52 7.47 11.12
N ILE A 33 20.67 8.45 10.22
CA ILE A 33 20.89 9.87 10.57
C ILE A 33 19.78 10.39 11.50
N LEU A 34 18.54 9.88 11.36
CA LEU A 34 17.42 10.30 12.20
C LEU A 34 17.60 9.92 13.68
N LYS A 35 18.48 8.97 14.01
CA LYS A 35 18.77 8.60 15.41
C LYS A 35 19.57 9.66 16.15
N GLU A 36 20.23 10.59 15.45
CA GLU A 36 20.95 11.70 16.07
C GLU A 36 20.00 12.77 16.62
N ILE A 37 18.73 12.72 16.25
CA ILE A 37 17.71 13.68 16.65
C ILE A 37 16.96 13.11 17.87
N ASP A 38 17.00 13.84 18.99
CA ASP A 38 16.19 13.50 20.17
C ASP A 38 14.72 13.84 19.92
N VAL A 39 13.93 12.81 19.56
CA VAL A 39 12.49 12.94 19.34
C VAL A 39 11.74 12.34 20.53
N LYS A 40 11.05 13.20 21.29
CA LYS A 40 10.15 12.78 22.37
C LYS A 40 8.78 12.42 21.79
N ILE A 41 8.14 11.40 22.37
CA ILE A 41 6.81 10.90 21.94
C ILE A 41 5.74 12.01 21.99
N GLU A 42 5.86 12.94 22.94
CA GLU A 42 4.98 14.11 23.06
C GLU A 42 5.04 15.07 21.86
N ASN A 43 6.11 15.01 21.06
CA ASN A 43 6.30 15.80 19.84
C ASN A 43 5.78 15.08 18.58
N LEU A 44 5.32 13.82 18.70
CA LEU A 44 4.75 13.07 17.58
C LEU A 44 3.28 13.46 17.40
N ASP A 45 3.02 14.43 16.52
CA ASP A 45 1.66 14.71 16.08
C ASP A 45 1.30 13.82 14.87
N SER A 46 0.56 12.75 15.13
CA SER A 46 0.05 11.85 14.08
C SER A 46 -1.15 12.45 13.33
N ASN A 47 -1.74 13.53 13.87
CA ASN A 47 -2.96 14.13 13.37
C ASN A 47 -2.73 15.63 13.09
N PHE A 48 -2.04 15.93 11.99
CA PHE A 48 -1.92 17.30 11.48
C PHE A 48 -3.28 18.01 11.33
N ASN A 49 -4.36 17.24 11.14
CA ASN A 49 -5.72 17.72 11.24
C ASN A 49 -6.28 17.39 12.63
N LYS A 50 -6.37 18.39 13.49
CA LYS A 50 -6.97 18.31 14.84
C LYS A 50 -8.49 18.08 14.85
N GLU A 51 -9.09 17.84 13.70
CA GLU A 51 -10.51 17.52 13.62
C GLU A 51 -10.72 16.07 14.05
N PHE A 52 -11.44 15.91 15.16
CA PHE A 52 -11.95 14.62 15.61
C PHE A 52 -12.63 13.87 14.46
N ALA A 53 -12.57 12.54 14.49
CA ALA A 53 -13.09 11.65 13.45
C ALA A 53 -14.37 12.21 12.77
N VAL A 54 -14.23 12.64 11.52
CA VAL A 54 -15.35 13.15 10.73
C VAL A 54 -16.28 11.98 10.43
N LEU A 55 -17.43 11.93 11.11
CA LEU A 55 -18.41 10.88 10.90
C LEU A 55 -19.21 11.18 9.62
N ARG A 56 -19.34 10.16 8.78
CA ARG A 56 -20.28 10.17 7.65
C ARG A 56 -21.69 9.95 8.16
N GLU A 57 -22.64 10.78 7.73
CA GLU A 57 -24.06 10.55 8.01
C GLU A 57 -24.56 9.24 7.38
N ASP A 58 -25.47 8.55 8.06
CA ASP A 58 -26.08 7.32 7.54
C ASP A 58 -27.23 7.64 6.56
N LYS A 59 -26.86 8.13 5.38
CA LYS A 59 -27.77 8.43 4.27
C LYS A 59 -27.47 7.51 3.08
N ILE A 60 -28.53 7.06 2.41
CA ILE A 60 -28.42 6.22 1.21
C ILE A 60 -28.02 7.10 0.03
N GLU A 61 -27.00 6.68 -0.70
CA GLU A 61 -26.58 7.28 -1.96
C GLU A 61 -26.67 6.25 -3.09
N SER A 62 -26.91 6.72 -4.32
CA SER A 62 -26.93 5.84 -5.48
C SER A 62 -25.53 5.26 -5.73
N SER A 63 -25.45 3.95 -5.89
CA SER A 63 -24.19 3.30 -6.29
C SER A 63 -23.79 3.67 -7.72
N PHE A 64 -22.50 3.52 -8.03
CA PHE A 64 -21.99 3.78 -9.37
C PHE A 64 -22.57 2.82 -10.42
N ASN A 65 -22.63 3.27 -11.67
CA ASN A 65 -23.00 2.42 -12.80
C ASN A 65 -21.98 1.28 -12.96
N ARG A 66 -22.48 0.04 -13.01
CA ARG A 66 -21.67 -1.17 -13.10
C ARG A 66 -20.77 -1.23 -14.33
N GLU A 67 -21.24 -0.75 -15.48
CA GLU A 67 -20.45 -0.73 -16.72
C GLU A 67 -19.27 0.25 -16.61
N SER A 68 -19.49 1.41 -15.98
CA SER A 68 -18.44 2.39 -15.70
C SER A 68 -17.37 1.83 -14.77
N ILE A 69 -17.77 1.13 -13.70
CA ILE A 69 -16.85 0.45 -12.77
C ILE A 69 -15.98 -0.58 -13.50
N LEU A 70 -16.59 -1.39 -14.36
CA LEU A 70 -15.92 -2.44 -15.13
C LEU A 70 -15.20 -1.91 -16.38
N GLY A 71 -15.19 -0.59 -16.61
CA GLY A 71 -14.59 0.03 -17.79
C GLY A 71 -13.10 -0.25 -17.92
N ASN A 72 -12.39 -0.25 -16.78
CA ASN A 72 -10.95 -0.46 -16.68
C ASN A 72 -10.56 -1.87 -16.22
N ALA A 73 -11.51 -2.78 -16.08
CA ALA A 73 -11.22 -4.15 -15.68
C ALA A 73 -10.41 -4.86 -16.77
N SER A 74 -9.26 -5.44 -16.40
CA SER A 74 -8.42 -6.22 -17.34
C SER A 74 -9.16 -7.43 -17.92
N SER A 75 -10.03 -8.06 -17.13
CA SER A 75 -10.95 -9.10 -17.58
C SER A 75 -12.28 -8.99 -16.83
N LYS A 76 -13.39 -9.19 -17.54
CA LYS A 76 -14.75 -9.13 -16.99
C LYS A 76 -15.66 -10.13 -17.67
N LYS A 77 -16.62 -10.68 -16.93
CA LYS A 77 -17.64 -11.58 -17.46
C LYS A 77 -18.92 -11.46 -16.64
N ASP A 78 -20.07 -11.40 -17.31
CA ASP A 78 -21.41 -11.38 -16.70
C ASP A 78 -21.60 -10.30 -15.61
N GLY A 79 -20.85 -9.20 -15.70
CA GLY A 79 -20.87 -8.12 -14.70
C GLY A 79 -19.93 -8.30 -13.50
N TYR A 80 -19.00 -9.23 -13.57
CA TYR A 80 -17.99 -9.51 -12.54
C TYR A 80 -16.58 -9.21 -13.03
N PHE A 81 -15.68 -8.85 -12.11
CA PHE A 81 -14.25 -8.90 -12.35
C PHE A 81 -13.80 -10.36 -12.42
N MET A 82 -13.09 -10.73 -13.47
CA MET A 82 -12.54 -12.07 -13.61
C MET A 82 -11.09 -12.07 -13.14
N ILE A 83 -10.79 -12.90 -12.14
CA ILE A 83 -9.44 -13.12 -11.62
C ILE A 83 -9.07 -14.61 -11.75
N PRO A 84 -7.77 -14.95 -11.73
CA PRO A 84 -7.35 -16.35 -11.61
C PRO A 84 -7.98 -17.00 -10.38
N ASN A 85 -8.32 -18.29 -10.51
CA ASN A 85 -8.93 -19.02 -9.41
C ASN A 85 -7.94 -19.16 -8.26
N ILE A 86 -8.42 -18.95 -7.04
CA ILE A 86 -7.65 -19.17 -5.81
C ILE A 86 -7.96 -20.60 -5.38
N LEU A 87 -7.25 -21.57 -5.96
CA LEU A 87 -7.22 -22.94 -5.46
C LEU A 87 -5.88 -23.10 -4.74
N ASP A 88 -5.94 -23.38 -3.44
CA ASP A 88 -4.79 -23.82 -2.65
C ASP A 88 -4.39 -25.27 -3.00
#